data_AF-A0A561ENE6-F1
#
_entry.id   AF-A0A561ENE6-F1
#
_cell.length_a   1.000
_cell.length_b   1.000
_cell.length_c   1.000
_cell.angle_alpha   90.00
_cell.angle_beta   90.00
_cell.angle_gamma   90.00
#
_symmetry.space_group_name_H-M   'P 1'
#
loop_
_entity.id
_entity.type
_entity.pdbx_description
1 polymer ?
#
loop_
_entity_poly.entity_id
_entity_poly.type
_entity_poly.pdbx_seq_one_letter_code
_entity_poly.pdbx_strand_id
1 'polypeptide(L)'
;MQTTYTIADVQAVRLGDMDAFRVVFRRDDGLLHGLLFPADTLAWRSAELGIDPADTETLLDIVLHEPFVTSDPPVGEGSQAPAREPHLARIAEAKRRVTITTRPDGPADPLDVIRRHVVHPDRVRDIQHRLRGIRPTEPPIDDSATRRHNDPHWTA
;
A
#
# COMPACT_ATOMS: atom_id res chain seq x y z
N MET A 1 -25.31 13.62 7.77
CA MET A 1 -25.71 12.98 6.49
C MET A 1 -24.53 12.14 6.05
N GLN A 2 -24.73 10.85 5.79
CA GLN A 2 -23.67 9.95 5.33
C GLN A 2 -23.58 10.06 3.79
N THR A 3 -22.37 10.19 3.25
CA THR A 3 -22.15 10.20 1.80
C THR A 3 -21.88 8.79 1.31
N THR A 4 -22.58 8.37 0.26
CA THR A 4 -22.36 7.05 -0.33
C THR A 4 -21.60 7.20 -1.64
N TYR A 5 -20.58 6.36 -1.81
CA TYR A 5 -19.83 6.17 -3.04
C TYR A 5 -19.99 4.73 -3.51
N THR A 6 -20.21 4.54 -4.79
CA THR A 6 -20.16 3.22 -5.42
C THR A 6 -18.93 3.16 -6.32
N ILE A 7 -18.12 2.13 -6.16
CA ILE A 7 -16.98 1.85 -7.05
C ILE A 7 -17.55 1.54 -8.44
N ALA A 8 -17.23 2.40 -9.40
CA ALA A 8 -17.69 2.34 -10.76
C ALA A 8 -16.71 1.59 -11.68
N ASP A 9 -15.40 1.70 -11.40
CA ASP A 9 -14.33 1.10 -12.20
C ASP A 9 -13.04 1.00 -11.38
N VAL A 10 -12.23 -0.04 -11.63
CA VAL A 10 -10.91 -0.24 -11.02
C VAL A 10 -9.98 -0.77 -12.09
N GLN A 11 -8.82 -0.13 -12.23
CA GLN A 11 -7.84 -0.45 -13.27
C GLN A 11 -6.44 -0.54 -12.69
N ALA A 12 -5.70 -1.57 -13.08
CA ALA A 12 -4.24 -1.55 -12.98
C ALA A 12 -3.70 -0.69 -14.12
N VAL A 13 -2.88 0.30 -13.79
CA VAL A 13 -2.30 1.25 -14.74
C VAL A 13 -0.80 1.38 -14.51
N ARG A 14 -0.05 1.74 -15.55
CA ARG A 14 1.38 2.01 -15.46
C ARG A 14 1.64 3.49 -15.70
N LEU A 15 2.32 4.14 -14.76
CA LEU A 15 2.67 5.56 -14.81
C LEU A 15 4.20 5.68 -14.88
N GLY A 16 4.73 5.76 -16.10
CA GLY A 16 6.17 5.65 -16.34
C GLY A 16 6.66 4.26 -15.94
N ASP A 17 7.53 4.19 -14.94
CA ASP A 17 8.09 2.94 -14.41
C ASP A 17 7.36 2.38 -13.19
N MET A 18 6.28 3.06 -12.75
CA MET A 18 5.54 2.70 -11.54
C MET A 18 4.20 2.05 -11.90
N ASP A 19 3.93 0.87 -11.34
CA ASP A 19 2.61 0.26 -11.39
C ASP A 19 1.70 0.89 -10.31
N ALA A 20 0.44 1.15 -10.68
CA ALA A 20 -0.53 1.84 -9.85
C ALA A 20 -1.95 1.29 -10.06
N PHE A 21 -2.84 1.60 -9.13
CA PHE A 21 -4.27 1.34 -9.24
C PHE A 21 -5.03 2.65 -9.36
N ARG A 22 -5.94 2.71 -10.33
CA ARG A 22 -6.93 3.77 -10.49
C ARG A 22 -8.29 3.23 -10.07
N VAL A 23 -8.90 3.85 -9.07
CA VAL A 23 -10.25 3.54 -8.58
C VAL A 23 -11.16 4.72 -8.90
N VAL A 24 -12.26 4.46 -9.60
CA VAL A 24 -13.29 5.46 -9.89
C VAL A 24 -14.49 5.19 -9.00
N PHE A 25 -14.90 6.23 -8.26
CA PHE A 25 -16.09 6.23 -7.44
C PHE A 25 -17.18 7.06 -8.14
N ARG A 26 -18.43 6.67 -7.91
CA ARG A 26 -19.61 7.47 -8.21
C ARG A 26 -20.31 7.82 -6.92
N ARG A 27 -20.43 9.11 -6.62
CA ARG A 27 -21.21 9.63 -5.50
C ARG A 27 -22.72 9.54 -5.81
N ASP A 28 -23.55 9.62 -4.78
CA ASP A 28 -25.02 9.56 -4.89
C ASP A 28 -25.65 10.62 -5.81
N ASP A 29 -25.05 11.81 -5.90
CA ASP A 29 -25.42 12.86 -6.85
C ASP A 29 -24.95 12.63 -8.30
N GLY A 30 -24.32 11.49 -8.57
CA GLY A 30 -23.80 11.11 -9.87
C GLY A 30 -22.39 11.62 -10.17
N LEU A 31 -21.79 12.44 -9.29
CA LEU A 31 -20.44 12.95 -9.49
C LEU A 31 -19.41 11.82 -9.44
N LEU A 32 -18.42 11.87 -10.36
CA LEU A 32 -17.34 10.90 -10.39
C LEU A 32 -16.10 11.44 -9.66
N HIS A 33 -15.51 10.58 -8.83
CA HIS A 33 -14.24 10.84 -8.14
C HIS A 33 -13.22 9.77 -8.53
N GLY A 34 -11.94 10.12 -8.58
CA GLY A 34 -10.85 9.18 -8.85
C GLY A 34 -9.84 9.16 -7.72
N LEU A 35 -9.43 7.97 -7.31
CA LEU A 35 -8.25 7.76 -6.46
C LEU A 35 -7.21 6.99 -7.29
N LEU A 36 -5.99 7.52 -7.30
CA LEU A 36 -4.85 6.90 -7.98
C LEU A 36 -3.77 6.69 -6.93
N PHE A 37 -3.31 5.45 -6.77
CA PHE A 37 -2.26 5.12 -5.80
C PHE A 37 -1.29 4.05 -6.34
N PRO A 38 0.01 4.11 -6.00
CA PRO A 38 0.97 3.08 -6.37
C PRO A 38 0.55 1.67 -5.89
N ALA A 39 0.85 0.62 -6.65
CA ALA A 39 0.53 -0.76 -6.24
C ALA A 39 1.22 -1.12 -4.90
N ASP A 40 2.44 -0.60 -4.71
CA ASP A 40 3.23 -0.74 -3.48
C ASP A 40 2.57 -0.11 -2.23
N THR A 41 1.54 0.74 -2.37
CA THR A 41 0.86 1.37 -1.22
C THR A 41 0.33 0.33 -0.22
N LEU A 42 -0.16 -0.83 -0.69
CA LEU A 42 -0.64 -1.89 0.21
C LEU A 42 0.52 -2.47 1.05
N ALA A 43 1.69 -2.68 0.45
CA ALA A 43 2.88 -3.12 1.17
C ALA A 43 3.36 -2.08 2.20
N TRP A 44 3.28 -0.79 1.86
CA TRP A 44 3.59 0.30 2.79
C TRP A 44 2.64 0.34 3.98
N ARG A 45 1.33 0.21 3.75
CA ARG A 45 0.34 0.18 4.84
C ARG A 45 0.50 -1.05 5.73
N SER A 46 0.76 -2.21 5.13
CA SER A 46 1.11 -3.42 5.88
C SER A 46 2.32 -3.21 6.78
N ALA A 47 3.40 -2.65 6.23
CA ALA A 47 4.64 -2.39 6.95
C ALA A 47 4.49 -1.37 8.08
N GLU A 48 3.83 -0.25 7.80
CA GLU A 48 3.63 0.86 8.73
C GLU A 48 2.70 0.50 9.89
N LEU A 49 1.61 -0.22 9.59
CA LEU A 49 0.54 -0.50 10.56
C LEU A 49 0.65 -1.91 11.16
N GLY A 50 1.61 -2.73 10.73
CA GLY A 50 1.75 -4.11 11.18
C GLY A 50 0.52 -4.96 10.86
N ILE A 51 -0.07 -4.74 9.68
CA ILE A 51 -1.20 -5.51 9.16
C ILE A 51 -0.64 -6.65 8.32
N ASP A 52 -1.21 -7.85 8.42
CA ASP A 52 -0.80 -8.99 7.59
C ASP A 52 -0.93 -8.61 6.11
N PRO A 53 0.13 -8.75 5.28
CA PRO A 53 0.03 -8.48 3.85
C PRO A 53 -1.04 -9.33 3.12
N ALA A 54 -1.44 -10.48 3.69
CA ALA A 54 -2.54 -11.28 3.15
C ALA A 54 -3.94 -10.70 3.48
N ASP A 55 -4.05 -9.82 4.48
CA ASP A 55 -5.30 -9.14 4.86
C ASP A 55 -5.59 -7.96 3.92
N THR A 56 -5.88 -8.31 2.67
CA THR A 56 -6.12 -7.34 1.60
C THR A 56 -7.37 -6.51 1.85
N GLU A 57 -8.39 -7.06 2.51
CA GLU A 57 -9.62 -6.32 2.81
C GLU A 57 -9.36 -5.18 3.79
N THR A 58 -8.63 -5.43 4.89
CA THR A 58 -8.26 -4.36 5.82
C THR A 58 -7.37 -3.30 5.15
N LEU A 59 -6.42 -3.71 4.30
CA LEU A 59 -5.55 -2.78 3.58
C LEU A 59 -6.33 -1.92 2.58
N LEU A 60 -7.27 -2.50 1.84
CA LEU A 60 -8.17 -1.78 0.94
C LEU A 60 -9.07 -0.81 1.71
N ASP A 61 -9.63 -1.24 2.84
CA ASP A 61 -10.44 -0.38 3.70
C ASP A 61 -9.68 0.88 4.11
N ILE A 62 -8.41 0.74 4.48
CA ILE A 62 -7.54 1.86 4.84
C ILE A 62 -7.32 2.78 3.63
N VAL A 63 -6.82 2.24 2.52
CA VAL A 63 -6.44 3.04 1.35
C VAL A 63 -7.65 3.76 0.74
N LEU A 64 -8.81 3.11 0.67
CA LEU A 64 -10.01 3.69 0.07
C LEU A 64 -10.67 4.75 0.96
N HIS A 65 -10.53 4.66 2.29
CA HIS A 65 -11.13 5.63 3.22
C HIS A 65 -10.19 6.77 3.64
N GLU A 66 -8.89 6.64 3.41
CA GLU A 66 -7.89 7.62 3.80
C GLU A 66 -8.17 9.06 3.27
N PRO A 67 -8.57 9.29 2.01
CA PRO A 67 -8.89 10.63 1.51
C PRO A 67 -10.04 11.32 2.25
N PHE A 68 -10.84 10.57 3.01
CA PHE A 68 -11.99 11.09 3.75
C PHE A 68 -11.69 11.36 5.22
N VAL A 69 -10.48 11.08 5.70
CA VAL A 69 -10.04 11.43 7.05
C VAL A 69 -9.88 12.96 7.14
N THR A 70 -10.72 13.62 7.93
CA THR A 70 -10.83 15.10 7.96
C THR A 70 -9.91 15.78 8.96
N SER A 71 -9.14 15.02 9.73
CA SER A 71 -8.34 15.56 10.82
C SER A 71 -6.98 14.88 10.84
N ASP A 72 -5.93 15.67 10.62
CA ASP A 72 -4.63 15.34 11.19
C ASP A 72 -4.79 15.23 12.71
N PRO A 73 -4.09 14.31 13.37
CA PRO A 73 -4.09 14.31 14.83
C PRO A 73 -3.57 15.69 15.28
N PRO A 74 -4.04 16.23 16.42
CA PRO A 74 -3.30 17.30 17.05
C PRO A 74 -1.85 16.81 17.14
N VAL A 75 -0.90 17.60 16.62
CA VAL A 75 0.52 17.26 16.59
C VAL A 75 1.00 17.26 18.04
N GLY A 76 0.75 16.15 18.74
CA GLY A 76 1.28 15.90 20.08
C GLY A 76 2.74 15.57 19.92
N GLU A 77 3.60 16.45 20.41
CA GLU A 77 5.05 16.32 20.36
C GLU A 77 5.49 14.91 20.83
N GLY A 78 6.07 14.12 19.92
CA GLY A 78 6.99 13.04 20.28
C GLY A 78 6.43 11.66 20.61
N SER A 79 5.14 11.36 20.45
CA SER A 79 4.66 9.99 20.71
C SER A 79 4.92 9.05 19.53
N GLN A 80 5.96 8.22 19.65
CA GLN A 80 6.17 7.01 18.84
C GLN A 80 5.22 5.85 19.25
N ALA A 81 4.07 6.14 19.88
CA ALA A 81 3.06 5.12 20.09
C ALA A 81 2.71 4.46 18.74
N PRO A 82 2.43 3.15 18.70
CA PRO A 82 2.21 2.43 17.45
C PRO A 82 1.10 3.13 16.66
N ALA A 83 1.48 3.76 15.54
CA ALA A 83 0.61 4.61 14.72
C ALA A 83 -0.67 3.89 14.25
N ARG A 84 -0.71 2.56 14.38
CA ARG A 84 -1.83 1.68 14.04
C ARG A 84 -3.14 2.07 14.71
N GLU A 85 -3.23 2.05 16.04
CA GLU A 85 -4.52 2.19 16.73
C GLU A 85 -5.20 3.54 16.46
N PRO A 86 -4.51 4.69 16.59
CA PRO A 86 -5.10 5.99 16.24
C PRO A 86 -5.47 6.08 14.76
N HIS A 87 -4.67 5.49 13.87
CA HIS A 87 -4.97 5.49 12.43
C HIS A 87 -6.23 4.68 12.12
N LEU A 88 -6.35 3.47 12.66
CA LEU A 88 -7.55 2.64 12.48
C LEU A 88 -8.81 3.29 13.08
N ALA A 89 -8.69 3.99 14.21
CA ALA A 89 -9.80 4.76 14.78
C ALA A 89 -10.29 5.87 13.85
N ARG A 90 -9.36 6.56 13.15
CA ARG A 90 -9.70 7.58 12.14
C ARG A 90 -10.35 6.98 10.90
N ILE A 91 -9.85 5.84 10.43
CA ILE A 91 -10.47 5.11 9.33
C ILE A 91 -11.90 4.68 9.72
N ALA A 92 -12.09 4.19 10.94
CA ALA A 92 -13.43 3.85 11.44
C ALA A 92 -14.37 5.08 11.50
N GLU A 93 -13.87 6.25 11.89
CA GLU A 93 -14.64 7.51 11.82
C GLU A 93 -14.94 7.93 10.38
N ALA A 94 -14.00 7.77 9.45
CA ALA A 94 -14.25 8.01 8.03
C ALA A 94 -15.36 7.09 7.48
N LYS A 95 -15.34 5.79 7.83
CA LYS A 95 -16.39 4.81 7.47
C LYS A 95 -17.77 5.17 8.01
N ARG A 96 -17.86 5.87 9.15
CA ARG A 96 -19.15 6.37 9.68
C ARG A 96 -19.72 7.52 8.85
N ARG A 97 -18.87 8.32 8.20
CA ARG A 97 -19.27 9.47 7.38
C ARG A 97 -19.42 9.12 5.91
N VAL A 98 -18.66 8.13 5.45
CA VAL A 98 -18.57 7.71 4.06
C VAL A 98 -18.76 6.21 3.95
N THR A 99 -19.73 5.79 3.15
CA THR A 99 -19.91 4.39 2.76
C THR A 99 -19.37 4.18 1.37
N ILE A 100 -18.47 3.22 1.18
CA ILE A 100 -18.00 2.78 -0.13
C ILE A 100 -18.60 1.40 -0.41
N THR A 101 -19.32 1.26 -1.52
CA THR A 101 -19.92 -0.01 -1.95
C THR A 101 -19.40 -0.42 -3.32
N THR A 102 -19.44 -1.71 -3.62
CA THR A 102 -19.30 -2.25 -4.98
C THR A 102 -20.70 -2.41 -5.59
N ARG A 103 -20.80 -2.45 -6.93
CA ARG A 103 -22.08 -2.70 -7.59
C ARG A 103 -22.50 -4.16 -7.38
N PRO A 104 -23.71 -4.43 -6.86
CA PRO A 104 -24.18 -5.80 -6.66
C PRO A 104 -24.50 -6.52 -7.98
N ASP A 105 -24.92 -5.77 -9.01
CA ASP A 105 -25.46 -6.35 -10.25
C ASP A 105 -24.41 -6.51 -11.38
N GLY A 106 -23.13 -6.38 -11.05
CA GLY A 106 -22.02 -6.56 -12.00
C GLY A 106 -21.58 -8.02 -12.09
N PRO A 107 -21.11 -8.49 -13.25
CA PRO A 107 -20.65 -9.88 -13.39
C PRO A 107 -19.35 -10.20 -12.62
N ALA A 108 -18.63 -9.19 -12.12
CA ALA A 108 -17.43 -9.35 -11.29
C ALA A 108 -17.27 -8.18 -10.30
N ASP A 109 -16.68 -8.44 -9.14
CA ASP A 109 -16.31 -7.39 -8.19
C ASP A 109 -15.13 -6.58 -8.77
N PRO A 110 -15.26 -5.26 -8.96
CA PRO A 110 -14.17 -4.44 -9.50
C PRO A 110 -12.90 -4.49 -8.65
N LEU A 111 -13.00 -4.73 -7.34
CA LEU A 111 -11.84 -4.83 -6.45
C LEU A 111 -10.99 -6.09 -6.68
N ASP A 112 -11.50 -7.09 -7.41
CA ASP A 112 -10.73 -8.29 -7.74
C ASP A 112 -9.45 -7.99 -8.53
N VAL A 113 -9.41 -6.86 -9.26
CA VAL A 113 -8.19 -6.38 -9.94
C VAL A 113 -7.08 -6.13 -8.93
N ILE A 114 -7.40 -5.56 -7.77
CA ILE A 114 -6.43 -5.28 -6.71
C ILE A 114 -6.18 -6.54 -5.88
N ARG A 115 -7.20 -7.35 -5.58
CA ARG A 115 -7.03 -8.58 -4.79
C ARG A 115 -6.11 -9.61 -5.45
N ARG A 116 -6.01 -9.60 -6.77
CA ARG A 116 -5.05 -10.44 -7.52
C ARG A 116 -3.60 -9.97 -7.36
N HIS A 117 -3.38 -8.76 -6.86
CA HIS A 117 -2.05 -8.24 -6.57
C HIS A 117 -1.56 -8.75 -5.22
N VAL A 118 -0.63 -9.70 -5.26
CA VAL A 118 -0.06 -10.30 -4.06
C VAL A 118 0.95 -9.35 -3.42
N VAL A 119 0.69 -8.95 -2.17
CA VAL A 119 1.67 -8.22 -1.36
C VAL A 119 2.69 -9.21 -0.81
N HIS A 120 3.91 -9.19 -1.32
CA HIS A 120 4.96 -10.10 -0.89
C HIS A 120 5.49 -9.73 0.52
N PRO A 121 5.56 -10.69 1.47
CA PRO A 121 6.09 -10.42 2.82
C PRO A 121 7.52 -9.88 2.86
N ASP A 122 8.37 -10.28 1.90
CA ASP A 122 9.74 -9.77 1.80
C ASP A 122 9.76 -8.28 1.48
N ARG A 123 8.85 -7.80 0.61
CA ARG A 123 8.69 -6.38 0.31
C ARG A 123 8.26 -5.59 1.55
N VAL A 124 7.35 -6.15 2.36
CA VAL A 124 6.93 -5.54 3.64
C VAL A 124 8.12 -5.44 4.60
N ARG A 125 8.93 -6.49 4.71
CA ARG A 125 10.14 -6.49 5.55
C ARG A 125 11.14 -5.43 5.12
N ASP A 126 11.39 -5.29 3.82
CA ASP A 126 12.27 -4.26 3.26
C ASP A 126 11.78 -2.84 3.62
N ILE A 127 10.47 -2.61 3.50
CA ILE A 127 9.86 -1.33 3.87
C ILE A 127 10.00 -1.08 5.38
N GLN A 128 9.78 -2.09 6.23
CA GLN A 128 9.95 -1.97 7.67
C GLN A 128 11.40 -1.63 8.05
N HIS A 129 12.40 -2.21 7.37
CA HIS A 129 13.80 -1.84 7.55
C HIS A 129 14.03 -0.36 7.20
N ARG A 130 13.52 0.08 6.03
CA ARG A 130 13.61 1.48 5.60
C ARG A 130 12.97 2.45 6.61
N LEU A 131 11.77 2.14 7.11
CA LEU A 131 11.05 2.95 8.09
C LEU A 131 11.81 3.10 9.41
N ARG A 132 12.55 2.08 9.84
CA ARG A 132 13.37 2.11 11.06
C ARG A 132 14.70 2.85 10.89
N GLY A 133 15.00 3.36 9.71
CA GLY A 133 16.31 3.92 9.37
C GLY A 133 17.42 2.86 9.36
N ILE A 134 17.07 1.57 9.47
CA ILE A 134 18.01 0.47 9.32
C ILE A 134 18.18 0.33 7.80
N ARG A 135 19.31 0.79 7.27
CA ARG A 135 19.64 0.49 5.88
C ARG A 135 19.55 -1.03 5.70
N PRO A 136 18.90 -1.54 4.65
CA PRO A 136 19.00 -2.95 4.32
C PRO A 136 20.48 -3.30 4.36
N THR A 137 20.87 -4.28 5.17
CA THR A 137 22.20 -4.86 5.08
C THR A 137 22.33 -5.32 3.64
N GLU A 138 23.16 -4.64 2.85
CA GLU A 138 23.53 -5.13 1.52
C GLU A 138 23.86 -6.61 1.68
N PRO A 139 23.32 -7.49 0.82
CA PRO A 139 23.72 -8.89 0.86
C PRO A 139 25.24 -8.90 0.85
N PRO A 140 25.90 -9.71 1.72
CA PRO A 140 27.35 -9.74 1.77
C PRO A 140 27.84 -9.90 0.34
N ILE A 141 28.60 -8.92 -0.14
CA ILE A 141 29.19 -8.96 -1.47
C ILE A 141 29.93 -10.29 -1.50
N ASP A 142 29.47 -11.21 -2.36
CA ASP A 142 30.13 -12.48 -2.54
C ASP A 142 31.45 -12.24 -3.29
N ASP A 143 32.47 -11.86 -2.53
CA ASP A 143 33.84 -11.64 -2.98
C ASP A 143 34.52 -12.94 -3.46
N SER A 144 33.80 -14.07 -3.54
CA SER A 144 34.33 -15.27 -4.18
C SER A 144 34.47 -15.12 -5.70
N ALA A 145 33.84 -14.13 -6.32
CA ALA A 145 34.00 -13.80 -7.74
C ALA A 145 35.30 -13.04 -8.07
N THR A 146 35.92 -12.35 -7.11
CA THR A 146 37.16 -11.56 -7.32
C THR A 146 38.45 -12.36 -7.12
N ARG A 147 38.39 -13.62 -6.64
CA ARG A 147 39.57 -14.46 -6.39
C ARG A 147 40.03 -15.36 -7.56
N ARG A 148 39.48 -15.22 -8.77
CA ARG A 148 39.88 -16.06 -9.94
C ARG A 148 40.46 -15.24 -11.09
N HIS A 149 41.58 -14.53 -10.92
CA HIS A 149 42.40 -14.07 -12.06
C HIS A 149 43.78 -13.52 -11.65
N ASN A 150 44.63 -14.31 -10.99
CA ASN A 150 46.06 -13.99 -10.87
C ASN A 150 46.90 -15.26 -10.65
N ASP A 151 46.96 -16.14 -11.65
CA ASP A 151 48.04 -17.13 -11.78
C ASP A 151 48.98 -16.68 -12.90
N PRO A 152 50.12 -16.05 -12.58
CA PRO A 152 51.16 -15.78 -13.57
C PRO A 152 51.98 -17.06 -13.79
N HIS A 153 51.62 -17.84 -14.80
CA HIS A 153 52.53 -18.85 -15.34
C HIS A 153 53.68 -18.16 -16.10
N TRP A 154 54.82 -18.00 -15.43
CA TRP A 154 56.11 -17.81 -16.07
C TRP A 154 56.88 -19.13 -16.04
N THR A 155 56.98 -19.79 -17.20
CA THR A 155 57.97 -20.85 -17.44
C THR A 155 59.22 -20.23 -18.05
N ALA A 156 60.38 -20.60 -17.49
CA ALA A 156 61.72 -20.28 -17.99
C ALA A 156 62.14 -21.18 -19.16
#